data_AF-A0A660QVV7-F1
#
_entry.id   AF-A0A660QVV7-F1
#
_cell.length_a   1.000
_cell.length_b   1.000
_cell.length_c   1.000
_cell.angle_alpha   90.00
_cell.angle_beta   90.00
_cell.angle_gamma   90.00
#
_symmetry.space_group_name_H-M   'P 1'
#
loop_
_entity.id
_entity.type
_entity.pdbx_description
1 polymer ?
#
loop_
_entity_poly.entity_id
_entity_poly.type
_entity_poly.pdbx_seq_one_letter_code
_entity_poly.pdbx_strand_id
1 'polypeptide(L)'
;MNWKEAEDRAADYLKRKGYTILQRNYRTRFGEIDIVARYKKYLVFVEVKSGKSYYQPRTRVNASKLRKISFAAAVYLSRDSYPYRGYRIDVIEVTEKGIEHFEAVSI
;
A
#
# COMPACT_ATOMS: atom_id res chain seq x y z
N MET A 1 -12.58 13.68 -6.48
CA MET A 1 -12.45 12.44 -5.69
C MET A 1 -12.03 12.77 -4.26
N ASN A 2 -12.70 12.22 -3.26
CA ASN A 2 -12.26 12.35 -1.87
C ASN A 2 -11.32 11.19 -1.47
N TRP A 3 -10.69 11.27 -0.29
CA TRP A 3 -9.73 10.25 0.16
C TRP A 3 -10.34 8.85 0.26
N LYS A 4 -11.53 8.74 0.89
CA LYS A 4 -12.22 7.46 1.08
C LYS A 4 -12.50 6.78 -0.26
N GLU A 5 -12.98 7.55 -1.24
CA GLU A 5 -13.26 7.08 -2.59
C GLU A 5 -11.98 6.58 -3.29
N ALA A 6 -10.85 7.27 -3.12
CA ALA A 6 -9.58 6.83 -3.67
C ALA A 6 -9.11 5.50 -3.07
N GLU A 7 -9.17 5.37 -1.75
CA GLU A 7 -8.79 4.14 -1.05
C GLU A 7 -9.72 2.96 -1.39
N ASP A 8 -11.03 3.21 -1.51
CA ASP A 8 -12.03 2.22 -1.96
C ASP A 8 -11.69 1.72 -3.37
N ARG A 9 -11.41 2.64 -4.30
CA ARG A 9 -11.02 2.31 -5.68
C ARG A 9 -9.71 1.53 -5.75
N ALA A 10 -8.72 1.87 -4.93
CA ALA A 10 -7.46 1.14 -4.83
C ALA A 10 -7.68 -0.29 -4.30
N ALA A 11 -8.47 -0.44 -3.23
CA ALA A 11 -8.80 -1.75 -2.66
C ALA A 11 -9.53 -2.64 -3.67
N ASP A 12 -10.50 -2.10 -4.40
CA ASP A 12 -11.24 -2.87 -5.39
C ASP A 12 -10.40 -3.19 -6.63
N TYR A 13 -9.49 -2.30 -7.02
CA TYR A 13 -8.48 -2.60 -8.04
C TYR A 13 -7.61 -3.78 -7.63
N LEU A 14 -7.08 -3.78 -6.40
CA LEU A 14 -6.27 -4.86 -5.85
C LEU A 14 -7.05 -6.19 -5.83
N LYS A 15 -8.30 -6.19 -5.37
CA LYS A 15 -9.16 -7.38 -5.39
C LYS A 15 -9.32 -7.94 -6.80
N ARG A 16 -9.60 -7.08 -7.79
CA ARG A 16 -9.71 -7.49 -9.21
C ARG A 16 -8.39 -8.05 -9.77
N LYS A 17 -7.26 -7.65 -9.21
CA LYS A 17 -5.92 -8.18 -9.54
C LYS A 17 -5.55 -9.45 -8.75
N GLY A 18 -6.46 -9.99 -7.93
CA GLY A 18 -6.26 -11.24 -7.19
C GLY A 18 -5.60 -11.07 -5.82
N TYR A 19 -5.56 -9.84 -5.29
CA TYR A 19 -5.10 -9.59 -3.93
C TYR A 19 -6.23 -9.85 -2.93
N THR A 20 -5.88 -10.40 -1.77
CA THR A 20 -6.78 -10.45 -0.61
C THR A 20 -6.51 -9.24 0.27
N ILE A 21 -7.50 -8.38 0.48
CA ILE A 21 -7.37 -7.28 1.44
C ILE A 21 -7.46 -7.85 2.85
N LEU A 22 -6.41 -7.66 3.65
CA LEU A 22 -6.34 -8.13 5.04
C LEU A 22 -6.78 -7.03 6.00
N GLN A 23 -6.35 -5.80 5.74
CA GLN A 23 -6.67 -4.64 6.58
C GLN A 23 -6.60 -3.34 5.77
N ARG A 24 -7.33 -2.33 6.24
CA ARG A 24 -7.34 -0.96 5.71
C ARG A 24 -7.10 0.03 6.84
N ASN A 25 -6.53 1.19 6.52
CA ASN A 25 -6.22 2.26 7.44
C ASN A 25 -5.47 1.76 8.70
N TYR A 26 -4.44 0.93 8.52
CA TYR A 26 -3.68 0.36 9.63
C TYR A 26 -2.77 1.42 10.24
N ARG A 27 -2.95 1.70 11.53
CA ARG A 27 -2.22 2.75 12.26
C ARG A 27 -1.47 2.19 13.45
N THR A 28 -0.28 2.73 13.66
CA THR A 28 0.58 2.45 14.81
C THR A 28 1.12 3.76 15.36
N ARG A 29 1.78 3.72 16.53
CA ARG A 29 2.50 4.88 17.06
C ARG A 29 3.60 5.41 16.11
N PHE A 30 4.12 4.56 15.22
CA PHE A 30 5.32 4.85 14.42
C PHE A 30 5.02 5.14 12.94
N GLY A 31 3.77 4.94 12.50
CA GLY A 31 3.39 5.11 11.11
C GLY A 31 2.02 4.51 10.80
N GLU A 32 1.63 4.69 9.55
CA GLU A 32 0.37 4.20 8.99
C GLU A 32 0.63 3.47 7.66
N ILE A 33 -0.27 2.55 7.34
CA ILE A 33 -0.33 1.83 6.07
C ILE A 33 -1.79 1.90 5.60
N ASP A 34 -2.03 2.42 4.39
CA ASP A 34 -3.39 2.60 3.87
C ASP A 34 -4.05 1.24 3.65
N ILE A 35 -3.38 0.30 2.99
CA ILE A 35 -3.91 -1.04 2.74
C ILE A 35 -2.85 -2.10 3.04
N VAL A 36 -3.23 -3.11 3.83
CA VAL A 36 -2.48 -4.34 3.99
C VAL A 36 -3.18 -5.43 3.20
N ALA A 37 -2.45 -6.05 2.28
CA ALA A 37 -2.99 -7.08 1.40
C ALA A 37 -2.08 -8.30 1.32
N ARG A 38 -2.63 -9.42 0.88
CA ARG A 38 -1.90 -10.63 0.54
C ARG A 38 -1.96 -10.86 -0.95
N TYR A 39 -0.81 -11.12 -1.55
CA TYR A 39 -0.72 -11.55 -2.94
C TYR A 39 0.20 -12.76 -3.06
N LYS A 40 -0.37 -13.89 -3.49
CA LYS A 40 0.32 -15.18 -3.49
C LYS A 40 0.91 -15.49 -2.09
N LYS A 41 2.24 -15.55 -1.97
CA LYS A 41 2.99 -15.80 -0.74
C LYS A 41 3.60 -14.54 -0.13
N TYR A 42 3.19 -13.34 -0.56
CA TYR A 42 3.72 -12.08 -0.06
C TYR A 42 2.68 -11.30 0.71
N LEU A 43 3.13 -10.67 1.79
CA LEU A 43 2.42 -9.57 2.42
C LEU A 43 2.74 -8.28 1.67
N VAL A 44 1.73 -7.48 1.38
CA VAL A 44 1.86 -6.28 0.56
C VAL A 44 1.33 -5.10 1.36
N PHE A 45 2.22 -4.16 1.65
CA PHE A 45 1.87 -2.91 2.29
C PHE A 45 1.73 -1.85 1.20
N VAL A 46 0.54 -1.31 1.04
CA VAL A 46 0.21 -0.41 -0.07
C VAL A 46 -0.01 0.98 0.49
N GLU A 47 0.70 1.94 -0.09
CA GLU A 47 0.44 3.37 0.04
C GLU A 47 -0.46 3.82 -1.11
N VAL A 48 -1.54 4.54 -0.80
CA VAL A 48 -2.47 5.10 -1.78
C VAL A 48 -2.23 6.59 -1.92
N LYS A 49 -2.13 7.06 -3.17
CA LYS A 49 -2.07 8.48 -3.50
C LYS A 49 -3.25 8.85 -4.38
N SER A 50 -3.83 10.03 -4.14
CA SER A 50 -4.94 10.55 -4.94
C SER A 50 -4.66 11.94 -5.48
N GLY A 51 -4.97 12.19 -6.75
CA GLY A 51 -4.76 13.52 -7.38
C GLY A 51 -5.48 13.70 -8.72
N LYS A 52 -5.48 14.94 -9.25
CA LYS A 52 -6.12 15.27 -10.53
C LYS A 52 -5.41 14.67 -11.75
N SER A 53 -4.10 14.51 -11.66
CA SER A 53 -3.24 13.90 -12.68
C SER A 53 -2.29 12.93 -11.99
N TYR A 54 -1.74 11.97 -12.75
CA TYR A 54 -0.71 11.08 -12.23
C TYR A 54 0.49 11.90 -11.76
N TYR A 55 1.06 11.54 -10.61
CA TYR A 55 2.23 12.20 -10.08
C TYR A 55 3.47 11.51 -10.68
N GLN A 56 4.01 12.02 -11.80
CA GLN A 56 5.31 11.52 -12.29
C GLN A 56 6.34 12.67 -12.32
N PRO A 57 7.55 12.42 -11.75
CA PRO A 57 8.46 11.38 -12.21
C PRO A 57 8.83 10.31 -11.14
N ARG A 58 8.11 9.18 -11.22
CA ARG A 58 8.38 7.81 -10.75
C ARG A 58 8.88 7.56 -9.30
N THR A 59 7.93 7.06 -8.50
CA THR A 59 8.06 6.02 -7.45
C THR A 59 8.81 6.29 -6.14
N ARG A 60 9.41 7.46 -5.89
CA ARG A 60 9.99 7.72 -4.56
C ARG A 60 8.92 7.86 -3.49
N VAL A 61 8.65 6.77 -2.78
CA VAL A 61 8.36 6.85 -1.35
C VAL A 61 9.61 7.45 -0.73
N ASN A 62 9.54 8.70 -0.26
CA ASN A 62 10.71 9.33 0.34
C ASN A 62 11.20 8.50 1.54
N ALA A 63 12.48 8.62 1.89
CA ALA A 63 13.08 7.78 2.94
C ALA A 63 12.32 7.85 4.29
N SER A 64 11.74 9.02 4.60
CA SER A 64 10.90 9.21 5.80
C SER A 64 9.62 8.38 5.74
N LYS A 65 8.91 8.39 4.61
CA LYS A 65 7.67 7.64 4.42
C LYS A 65 7.96 6.13 4.36
N LEU A 66 9.04 5.71 3.70
CA LEU A 66 9.44 4.30 3.68
C LEU A 66 9.76 3.83 5.09
N ARG A 67 10.48 4.64 5.87
CA ARG A 67 10.79 4.33 7.27
C ARG A 67 9.52 4.15 8.12
N LYS A 68 8.53 5.03 7.98
CA LYS A 68 7.23 4.91 8.68
C LYS A 68 6.47 3.65 8.30
N ILE A 69 6.40 3.35 7.00
CA ILE A 69 5.75 2.13 6.49
C ILE A 69 6.48 0.89 7.02
N SER A 70 7.81 0.87 6.99
CA SER A 70 8.62 -0.23 7.51
C SER A 70 8.42 -0.46 9.00
N PHE A 71 8.30 0.60 9.82
CA PHE A 71 7.99 0.44 11.23
C PHE A 71 6.57 -0.10 11.47
N ALA A 72 5.58 0.43 10.75
CA ALA A 72 4.22 -0.09 10.84
C ALA A 72 4.15 -1.56 10.38
N ALA A 73 4.85 -1.91 9.30
CA ALA A 73 5.00 -3.28 8.80
C ALA A 73 5.63 -4.21 9.84
N ALA A 74 6.69 -3.78 10.53
CA ALA A 74 7.31 -4.56 11.59
C ALA A 74 6.33 -4.85 12.75
N VAL A 75 5.54 -3.84 13.16
CA VAL A 75 4.49 -4.02 14.19
C VAL A 75 3.35 -4.92 13.69
N TYR A 76 3.03 -4.90 12.40
CA TYR A 76 2.03 -5.80 11.83
C TYR A 76 2.54 -7.25 11.86
N LEU A 77 3.79 -7.46 11.45
CA LEU A 77 4.44 -8.76 11.40
C LEU A 77 4.71 -9.37 12.77
N SER A 78 4.84 -8.56 13.84
CA SER A 78 5.09 -9.06 15.19
C SER A 78 3.86 -9.72 15.84
N ARG A 79 2.68 -9.62 15.23
CA ARG A 79 1.42 -10.09 15.84
C ARG A 79 1.17 -11.58 15.63
N ASP A 80 1.66 -12.16 14.55
CA ASP A 80 1.46 -13.58 14.21
C ASP A 80 2.66 -14.17 13.49
N SER A 81 2.84 -15.49 13.61
CA SER A 81 3.73 -16.25 12.73
C SER A 81 3.12 -16.33 11.33
N TYR A 82 3.55 -15.45 10.42
CA TYR A 82 3.03 -15.40 9.07
C TYR A 82 3.78 -16.35 8.12
N PRO A 83 3.09 -17.23 7.36
CA PRO A 83 3.72 -18.15 6.41
C PRO A 83 4.11 -17.47 5.08
N TYR A 84 4.46 -16.18 5.10
CA TYR A 84 4.80 -15.42 3.90
C TYR A 84 6.28 -15.55 3.57
N ARG A 85 6.60 -15.58 2.27
CA ARG A 85 7.98 -15.58 1.75
C ARG A 85 8.71 -14.25 1.97
N GLY A 86 7.98 -13.21 2.35
CA GLY A 86 8.48 -11.87 2.58
C GLY A 86 7.35 -10.85 2.47
N TYR A 87 7.71 -9.58 2.55
CA TYR A 87 6.81 -8.47 2.27
C TYR A 87 7.36 -7.56 1.18
N ARG A 88 6.48 -6.78 0.56
CA ARG A 88 6.87 -5.67 -0.30
C ARG A 88 6.02 -4.44 -0.01
N ILE A 89 6.53 -3.30 -0.45
CA ILE A 89 5.84 -2.02 -0.38
C ILE A 89 5.42 -1.67 -1.81
N ASP A 90 4.14 -1.43 -2.00
CA ASP A 90 3.56 -1.03 -3.27
C ASP A 90 2.99 0.40 -3.14
N VAL A 91 2.88 1.10 -4.26
CA VAL A 91 2.20 2.41 -4.34
C VAL A 91 1.10 2.32 -5.39
N ILE A 92 -0.10 2.79 -5.03
CA ILE A 92 -1.21 2.93 -5.97
C ILE A 92 -1.54 4.40 -6.10
N GLU A 93 -1.51 4.90 -7.34
CA GLU A 93 -1.98 6.24 -7.66
C GLU A 93 -3.37 6.16 -8.28
N VAL A 94 -4.32 6.85 -7.66
CA VAL A 94 -5.72 6.92 -8.10
C VAL A 94 -6.02 8.33 -8.58
N THR A 95 -6.43 8.44 -9.84
CA THR A 95 -6.79 9.71 -10.46
C THR A 95 -8.14 9.60 -11.17
N GLU A 96 -8.64 10.72 -11.66
CA GLU A 96 -9.84 10.73 -12.53
C GLU A 96 -9.58 9.96 -13.83
N LYS A 97 -8.33 9.88 -14.29
CA LYS A 97 -7.94 9.18 -15.54
C LYS A 97 -7.77 7.68 -15.37
N GLY A 98 -7.61 7.18 -14.13
CA GLY A 98 -7.42 5.76 -13.89
C GLY A 98 -6.59 5.44 -12.64
N ILE A 99 -6.00 4.24 -12.64
CA ILE A 99 -5.21 3.70 -11.55
C ILE A 99 -3.86 3.22 -12.09
N GLU A 100 -2.77 3.70 -11.50
CA GLU A 100 -1.42 3.16 -11.70
C GLU A 100 -0.98 2.42 -10.45
N HIS A 101 -0.37 1.25 -10.61
CA HIS A 101 0.11 0.40 -9.51
C HIS A 101 1.59 0.10 -9.71
N PHE A 102 2.40 0.59 -8.78
CA PHE A 102 3.83 0.38 -8.73
C PHE A 102 4.14 -0.67 -7.66
N GLU A 103 4.62 -1.83 -8.09
CA GLU A 103 4.95 -2.93 -7.19
C GLU A 103 6.41 -2.86 -6.71
N ALA A 104 6.66 -3.27 -5.46
CA ALA A 104 7.99 -3.41 -4.88
C ALA A 104 8.86 -2.14 -4.98
N VAL A 105 8.28 -0.98 -4.63
CA VAL A 105 8.99 0.30 -4.70
C VAL A 105 10.13 0.35 -3.68
N SER A 106 11.25 0.92 -4.10
CA SER A 106 12.43 1.24 -3.27
C SER A 106 12.74 2.73 -3.31
N ILE A 107 13.63 3.20 -2.43
CA ILE A 107 14.17 4.57 -2.44
C ILE A 107 14.99 4.83 -3.71
#